data_AF-A0A380KN09-F1
#
_entry.id   AF-A0A380KN09-F1
#
_cell.length_a   1.000
_cell.length_b   1.000
_cell.length_c   1.000
_cell.angle_alpha   90.00
_cell.angle_beta   90.00
_cell.angle_gamma   90.00
#
_symmetry.space_group_name_H-M   'P 1'
#
loop_
_entity.id
_entity.type
_entity.pdbx_description
1 polymer ?
#
loop_
_entity_poly.entity_id
_entity_poly.type
_entity_poly.pdbx_seq_one_letter_code
_entity_poly.pdbx_strand_id
1 'polypeptide(L)'
;MKPKILISKCLGFDNCRYDGSIVQFDLLDKMKDQIEFIPLCPEIEIGLGLPRESLRLIKVQDGIELVQPKSKKYLTYDMKKYSQEILKNISDIDGIILKGRSPSCGIKDVKVYSGMEKSPVIGKSMGLFAAEMEKHFPYLPIEEEGRLTNLIIREHFFTKLYAIFNFKKMAQNKSIKKLADYHAKNKYLYFAYNQTLKNKLGSIVANHEKLETNIVLDNYFNEMVKLFSNLPSKKNYINAYQHIFGYFSKFVSKEEKVFILQLMEKYRDGKIDKSAIASILKVYSIKYNIEYLLGQTIFEPFPEELLSLNDSGKL
;
A
#
# COMPACT_ATOMS: atom_id res chain seq x y z
N MET A 1 -7.02 -14.15 -11.44
CA MET A 1 -7.45 -13.43 -10.23
C MET A 1 -6.54 -12.24 -10.05
N LYS A 2 -7.09 -11.05 -9.81
CA LYS A 2 -6.40 -9.78 -9.62
C LYS A 2 -6.58 -9.32 -8.15
N PRO A 3 -5.68 -8.50 -7.59
CA PRO A 3 -5.95 -7.84 -6.31
C PRO A 3 -7.20 -6.97 -6.39
N LYS A 4 -7.97 -6.93 -5.30
CA LYS A 4 -9.18 -6.09 -5.19
C LYS A 4 -8.89 -4.82 -4.39
N ILE A 5 -9.23 -3.65 -4.95
CA ILE A 5 -9.06 -2.36 -4.30
C ILE A 5 -10.40 -1.66 -4.12
N LEU A 6 -10.72 -1.29 -2.87
CA LEU A 6 -11.77 -0.32 -2.59
C LEU A 6 -11.27 1.07 -2.99
N ILE A 7 -11.99 1.75 -3.88
CA ILE A 7 -11.55 3.05 -4.40
C ILE A 7 -12.66 4.10 -4.26
N SER A 8 -12.29 5.33 -3.88
CA SER A 8 -13.24 6.45 -3.90
C SER A 8 -13.81 6.64 -5.30
N LYS A 9 -15.14 6.52 -5.46
CA LYS A 9 -15.83 6.54 -6.77
C LYS A 9 -15.55 7.82 -7.58
N CYS A 10 -15.24 8.93 -6.93
CA CYS A 10 -14.91 10.21 -7.59
C CYS A 10 -13.57 10.18 -8.34
N LEU A 11 -12.76 9.14 -8.13
CA LEU A 11 -11.48 8.92 -8.81
C LEU A 11 -11.71 8.21 -10.14
N GLY A 12 -12.31 8.90 -11.11
CA GLY A 12 -12.45 8.44 -12.49
C GLY A 12 -13.58 7.44 -12.78
N PHE A 13 -14.44 7.10 -11.81
CA PHE A 13 -15.58 6.19 -12.04
C PHE A 13 -16.92 6.91 -12.15
N ASP A 14 -17.12 8.02 -11.44
CA ASP A 14 -18.38 8.76 -11.48
C ASP A 14 -18.19 10.23 -11.05
N ASN A 15 -19.15 11.07 -11.43
CA ASN A 15 -19.25 12.49 -11.11
C ASN A 15 -19.70 12.73 -9.66
N CYS A 16 -19.18 11.99 -8.69
CA CYS A 16 -19.70 11.99 -7.31
C CYS A 16 -19.04 12.98 -6.35
N ARG A 17 -18.37 14.01 -6.86
CA ARG A 17 -17.87 15.11 -6.03
C ARG A 17 -19.01 16.07 -5.68
N TYR A 18 -18.85 16.87 -4.61
CA TYR A 18 -19.88 17.83 -4.18
C TYR A 18 -20.34 18.79 -5.28
N ASP A 19 -19.47 19.11 -6.23
CA ASP A 19 -19.71 19.96 -7.40
C ASP A 19 -20.07 19.19 -8.68
N GLY A 20 -20.18 17.85 -8.60
CA GLY A 20 -20.51 17.01 -9.74
C GLY A 20 -19.34 16.74 -10.71
N SER A 21 -18.08 17.03 -10.32
CA SER A 21 -16.91 16.78 -11.19
C SER A 21 -16.29 15.39 -10.96
N ILE A 22 -15.66 14.83 -12.00
CA ILE A 22 -14.70 13.71 -11.88
C ILE A 22 -13.31 14.25 -11.50
N VAL A 23 -12.59 13.51 -10.65
CA VAL A 23 -11.17 13.74 -10.41
C VAL A 23 -10.37 12.84 -11.34
N GLN A 24 -9.52 13.45 -12.17
CA GLN A 24 -8.58 12.71 -13.00
C GLN A 24 -7.56 12.00 -12.10
N PHE A 25 -7.47 10.68 -12.24
CA PHE A 25 -6.50 9.83 -11.55
C PHE A 25 -5.69 9.08 -12.61
N ASP A 26 -4.55 9.65 -13.02
CA ASP A 26 -3.74 9.15 -14.15
C ASP A 26 -3.27 7.69 -13.99
N LEU A 27 -3.22 7.21 -12.74
CA LEU A 27 -2.90 5.82 -12.41
C LEU A 27 -4.02 4.85 -12.71
N LEU A 28 -5.27 5.32 -12.79
CA LEU A 28 -6.45 4.48 -12.89
C LEU A 28 -6.38 3.56 -14.11
N ASP A 29 -6.10 4.13 -15.28
CA ASP A 29 -6.07 3.38 -16.54
C ASP A 29 -4.97 2.31 -16.53
N LYS A 30 -3.80 2.63 -15.97
CA LYS A 30 -2.68 1.69 -15.82
C LYS A 30 -3.01 0.51 -14.90
N MET A 31 -3.91 0.73 -13.94
CA MET A 31 -4.28 -0.27 -12.96
C MET A 31 -5.42 -1.20 -13.44
N LYS A 32 -6.25 -0.81 -14.41
CA LYS A 32 -7.44 -1.57 -14.85
C LYS A 32 -7.11 -3.02 -15.27
N ASP A 33 -5.99 -3.21 -15.94
CA ASP A 33 -5.58 -4.53 -16.40
C ASP A 33 -4.98 -5.41 -15.30
N GLN A 34 -4.60 -4.83 -14.18
CA GLN A 34 -3.91 -5.53 -13.09
C GLN A 34 -4.76 -5.65 -11.82
N ILE A 35 -5.77 -4.80 -11.63
CA ILE A 35 -6.55 -4.65 -10.39
C ILE A 35 -8.05 -4.71 -10.67
N GLU A 36 -8.79 -5.33 -9.76
CA GLU A 36 -10.24 -5.28 -9.70
C GLU A 36 -10.66 -4.14 -8.75
N PHE A 37 -11.53 -3.24 -9.20
CA PHE A 37 -11.94 -2.07 -8.43
C PHE A 37 -13.34 -2.24 -7.85
N ILE A 38 -13.47 -1.87 -6.57
CA ILE A 38 -14.75 -1.74 -5.87
C ILE A 38 -14.97 -0.24 -5.61
N PRO A 39 -15.58 0.48 -6.57
CA PRO A 39 -15.78 1.93 -6.44
C PRO A 39 -16.89 2.24 -5.42
N LEU A 40 -16.62 3.19 -4.53
CA LEU A 40 -17.53 3.53 -3.43
C LEU A 40 -17.50 5.01 -3.08
N CYS A 41 -18.66 5.62 -2.82
CA CYS A 41 -18.76 7.00 -2.34
C CYS A 41 -19.63 7.09 -1.08
N PRO A 42 -19.05 7.14 0.14
CA PRO A 42 -19.86 7.07 1.35
C PRO A 42 -20.84 8.24 1.48
N GLU A 43 -20.53 9.38 0.87
CA GLU A 43 -21.36 10.59 0.90
C GLU A 43 -22.66 10.44 0.10
N ILE A 44 -22.65 9.67 -1.00
CA ILE A 44 -23.88 9.39 -1.77
C ILE A 44 -24.72 8.36 -1.03
N GLU A 45 -24.06 7.36 -0.45
CA GLU A 45 -24.71 6.24 0.21
C GLU A 45 -25.42 6.67 1.50
N ILE A 46 -24.95 7.73 2.18
CA ILE A 46 -25.70 8.39 3.26
C ILE A 46 -26.78 9.37 2.77
N GLY A 47 -27.07 9.40 1.46
CA GLY A 47 -28.21 10.11 0.88
C GLY A 47 -28.00 11.59 0.55
N LEU A 48 -26.76 12.08 0.43
CA LEU A 48 -26.53 13.51 0.17
C LEU A 48 -26.82 13.98 -1.27
N GLY A 49 -27.01 13.05 -2.22
CA GLY A 49 -27.25 13.36 -3.63
C GLY A 49 -26.08 14.08 -4.34
N LEU A 50 -26.33 14.54 -5.57
CA LEU A 50 -25.40 15.34 -6.38
C LEU A 50 -26.17 16.40 -7.19
N PRO A 51 -25.68 17.65 -7.31
CA PRO A 51 -24.63 18.26 -6.47
C PRO A 51 -25.09 18.38 -5.01
N ARG A 52 -24.14 18.48 -4.07
CA ARG A 52 -24.43 18.49 -2.61
C ARG A 52 -23.66 19.58 -1.87
N GLU A 53 -24.13 19.96 -0.69
CA GLU A 53 -23.41 20.93 0.14
C GLU A 53 -22.07 20.38 0.63
N SER A 54 -21.07 21.26 0.73
CA SER A 54 -19.74 20.92 1.24
C SER A 54 -19.82 20.36 2.65
N LEU A 55 -19.03 19.32 2.93
CA LEU A 55 -18.88 18.80 4.27
C LEU A 55 -17.75 19.50 5.02
N ARG A 56 -17.79 19.40 6.34
CA ARG A 56 -16.73 19.88 7.22
C ARG A 56 -16.61 19.01 8.46
N LEU A 57 -15.39 18.84 8.96
CA LEU A 57 -15.14 18.33 10.30
C LEU A 57 -15.04 19.50 11.29
N ILE A 58 -15.81 19.45 12.38
CA ILE A 58 -15.76 20.46 13.45
C ILE A 58 -15.37 19.79 14.77
N LYS A 59 -14.62 20.51 15.61
CA LYS A 59 -14.36 20.08 16.98
C LYS A 59 -15.55 20.46 17.85
N VAL A 60 -16.09 19.48 18.56
CA VAL A 60 -17.08 19.65 19.63
C VAL A 60 -16.46 19.21 20.97
N GLN A 61 -17.15 19.43 22.09
CA GLN A 61 -16.67 19.03 23.42
C GLN A 61 -16.25 17.55 23.44
N ASP A 62 -17.07 16.68 22.85
CA ASP A 62 -16.87 15.22 22.89
C ASP A 62 -16.25 14.60 21.63
N GLY A 63 -15.52 15.39 20.81
CA GLY A 63 -14.79 14.83 19.68
C GLY A 63 -14.90 15.63 18.40
N ILE A 64 -15.03 14.92 17.28
CA ILE A 64 -15.12 15.50 15.93
C ILE A 64 -16.46 15.11 15.32
N GLU A 65 -17.17 16.10 14.80
CA GLU A 65 -18.44 15.94 14.10
C GLU A 65 -18.29 16.27 12.61
N LEU A 66 -18.91 15.45 11.75
CA LEU A 66 -19.07 15.70 10.32
C LEU A 66 -20.38 16.45 10.09
N VAL A 67 -20.32 17.60 9.42
CA VAL A 67 -21.47 18.49 9.26
C VAL A 67 -21.59 19.05 7.85
N GLN A 68 -22.80 19.45 7.47
CA GLN A 68 -23.09 20.36 6.35
C GLN A 68 -23.32 21.77 6.91
N PRO A 69 -22.36 22.70 6.74
CA PRO A 69 -22.46 24.04 7.33
C PRO A 69 -23.67 24.85 6.88
N LYS A 70 -24.05 24.76 5.60
CA LYS A 70 -25.11 25.60 5.02
C LYS A 70 -26.50 25.16 5.50
N SER A 71 -26.77 23.85 5.53
CA SER A 71 -28.02 23.30 6.07
C SER A 71 -28.02 23.06 7.59
N LYS A 72 -26.90 23.30 8.27
CA LYS A 72 -26.67 23.01 9.70
C LYS A 72 -26.97 21.57 10.11
N LYS A 73 -26.71 20.60 9.21
CA LYS A 73 -26.97 19.17 9.46
C LYS A 73 -25.72 18.49 10.05
N TYR A 74 -25.94 17.62 11.02
CA TYR A 74 -24.93 16.70 11.55
C TYR A 74 -25.10 15.35 10.84
N LEU A 75 -23.99 14.80 10.34
CA LEU A 75 -23.96 13.59 9.51
C LEU A 75 -23.04 12.51 10.10
N THR A 76 -22.47 12.74 11.28
CA THR A 76 -21.56 11.80 11.95
C THR A 76 -22.22 10.45 12.18
N TYR A 77 -23.46 10.44 12.67
CA TYR A 77 -24.21 9.21 12.92
C TYR A 77 -24.41 8.43 11.62
N ASP A 78 -24.94 9.07 10.59
CA ASP A 78 -25.22 8.44 9.28
C ASP A 78 -23.93 7.89 8.67
N MET A 79 -22.84 8.67 8.71
CA MET A 79 -21.54 8.26 8.19
C MET A 79 -20.97 7.06 8.95
N LYS A 80 -21.02 7.06 10.29
CA LYS A 80 -20.54 5.92 11.09
C LYS A 80 -21.40 4.68 10.89
N LYS A 81 -22.72 4.83 10.87
CA LYS A 81 -23.66 3.74 10.62
C LYS A 81 -23.40 3.10 9.26
N TYR A 82 -23.36 3.90 8.20
CA TYR A 82 -23.05 3.42 6.86
C TYR A 82 -21.67 2.74 6.80
N SER A 83 -20.64 3.35 7.41
CA SER A 83 -19.29 2.75 7.47
C SER A 83 -19.34 1.35 8.10
N GLN A 84 -20.05 1.19 9.21
CA GLN A 84 -20.17 -0.12 9.87
C GLN A 84 -20.97 -1.14 9.06
N GLU A 85 -22.01 -0.70 8.34
CA GLU A 85 -22.81 -1.57 7.47
C GLU A 85 -22.00 -2.06 6.27
N ILE A 86 -21.29 -1.17 5.58
CA ILE A 86 -20.49 -1.56 4.42
C ILE A 86 -19.30 -2.44 4.81
N LEU A 87 -18.68 -2.19 5.96
CA LEU A 87 -17.59 -3.02 6.49
C LEU A 87 -18.01 -4.48 6.74
N LYS A 88 -19.29 -4.74 7.01
CA LYS A 88 -19.80 -6.12 7.14
C LYS A 88 -19.93 -6.83 5.79
N ASN A 89 -20.20 -6.06 4.74
CA ASN A 89 -20.49 -6.59 3.40
C ASN A 89 -19.25 -6.67 2.52
N ILE A 90 -18.27 -5.78 2.73
CA ILE A 90 -16.98 -5.81 2.03
C ILE A 90 -16.07 -6.77 2.79
N SER A 91 -16.09 -8.02 2.34
CA SER A 91 -15.05 -9.01 2.64
C SER A 91 -14.18 -9.20 1.40
N ASP A 92 -12.93 -9.65 1.59
CA ASP A 92 -12.02 -9.96 0.49
C ASP A 92 -11.52 -8.75 -0.35
N ILE A 93 -11.01 -7.71 0.32
CA ILE A 93 -10.22 -6.64 -0.32
C ILE A 93 -8.73 -6.73 0.05
N ASP A 94 -7.87 -6.25 -0.83
CA ASP A 94 -6.41 -6.28 -0.69
C ASP A 94 -5.80 -4.90 -0.50
N GLY A 95 -6.52 -3.82 -0.80
CA GLY A 95 -6.07 -2.45 -0.59
C GLY A 95 -7.19 -1.43 -0.70
N ILE A 96 -6.90 -0.19 -0.30
CA ILE A 96 -7.85 0.91 -0.29
C ILE A 96 -7.17 2.18 -0.84
N ILE A 97 -7.83 2.85 -1.79
CA ILE A 97 -7.42 4.14 -2.33
C ILE A 97 -8.53 5.16 -2.13
N LEU A 98 -8.28 6.17 -1.30
CA LEU A 98 -9.28 7.18 -0.97
C LEU A 98 -8.97 8.54 -1.55
N LYS A 99 -10.01 9.36 -1.74
CA LYS A 99 -9.85 10.76 -2.13
C LYS A 99 -9.32 11.58 -0.97
N GLY A 100 -8.11 12.11 -1.12
CA GLY A 100 -7.46 12.93 -0.12
C GLY A 100 -8.17 14.26 0.16
N ARG A 101 -7.96 14.77 1.38
CA ARG A 101 -8.56 16.00 1.93
C ARG A 101 -10.10 16.00 2.06
N SER A 102 -10.78 14.89 1.76
CA SER A 102 -12.22 14.79 1.97
C SER A 102 -12.56 14.65 3.47
N PRO A 103 -13.55 15.38 4.01
CA PRO A 103 -14.09 15.17 5.36
C PRO A 103 -14.59 13.75 5.65
N SER A 104 -14.95 12.97 4.63
CA SER A 104 -15.31 11.56 4.78
C SER A 104 -14.11 10.64 4.53
N CYS A 105 -13.41 10.82 3.40
CA CYS A 105 -12.48 9.82 2.86
C CYS A 105 -10.99 10.16 3.05
N GLY A 106 -10.61 11.37 3.44
CA GLY A 106 -9.19 11.72 3.58
C GLY A 106 -8.54 10.89 4.68
N ILE A 107 -7.41 10.24 4.39
CA ILE A 107 -6.73 9.38 5.38
C ILE A 107 -5.86 10.21 6.32
N LYS A 108 -5.61 11.48 5.99
CA LYS A 108 -4.89 12.43 6.83
C LYS A 108 -5.08 13.85 6.36
N ASP A 109 -4.55 14.79 7.15
CA ASP A 109 -4.50 16.22 6.82
C ASP A 109 -5.88 16.86 6.51
N VAL A 110 -6.97 16.23 6.95
CA VAL A 110 -8.33 16.75 6.78
C VAL A 110 -8.56 17.86 7.80
N LYS A 111 -8.91 19.05 7.34
CA LYS A 111 -9.06 20.24 8.20
C LYS A 111 -10.19 20.06 9.21
N VAL A 112 -9.88 20.33 10.47
CA VAL A 112 -10.85 20.41 11.58
C VAL A 112 -11.01 21.86 11.99
N TYR A 113 -12.25 22.33 12.05
CA TYR A 113 -12.61 23.72 12.33
C TYR A 113 -13.15 23.86 13.76
N SER A 114 -13.01 25.04 14.38
CA SER A 114 -13.55 25.28 15.73
C SER A 114 -15.07 25.41 15.80
N GLY A 115 -15.75 25.46 14.66
CA GLY A 115 -17.19 25.61 14.58
C GLY A 115 -17.73 25.43 13.18
N MET A 116 -19.06 25.40 13.10
CA MET A 116 -19.82 25.15 11.87
C MET A 116 -19.77 26.35 10.91
N GLU A 117 -19.65 27.58 11.41
CA GLU A 117 -19.69 28.82 10.63
C GLU A 117 -18.30 29.21 10.07
N LYS A 118 -18.04 30.49 9.74
CA LYS A 118 -16.71 30.97 9.33
C LYS A 118 -15.73 30.93 10.51
N SER A 119 -15.32 29.73 10.88
CA SER A 119 -14.45 29.43 12.00
C SER A 119 -13.03 29.11 11.51
N PRO A 120 -11.98 29.40 12.30
CA PRO A 120 -10.61 29.01 11.95
C PRO A 120 -10.43 27.49 11.96
N VAL A 121 -9.43 27.03 11.19
CA VAL A 121 -8.92 25.66 11.28
C VAL A 121 -8.09 25.56 12.55
N ILE A 122 -8.43 24.62 13.44
CA ILE A 122 -7.74 24.41 14.72
C ILE A 122 -6.91 23.13 14.75
N GLY A 123 -7.00 22.31 13.71
CA GLY A 123 -6.27 21.06 13.65
C GLY A 123 -6.55 20.28 12.38
N LYS A 124 -6.03 19.06 12.35
CA LYS A 124 -6.18 18.12 11.26
C LYS A 124 -6.54 16.74 11.81
N SER A 125 -7.29 15.97 11.03
CA SER A 125 -7.69 14.61 11.37
C SER A 125 -7.80 13.75 10.10
N MET A 126 -8.29 12.52 10.28
CA MET A 126 -8.79 11.69 9.20
C MET A 126 -10.26 12.02 8.95
N GLY A 127 -10.74 11.73 7.74
CA GLY A 127 -12.17 11.68 7.47
C GLY A 127 -12.82 10.52 8.21
N LEU A 128 -14.10 10.69 8.57
CA LEU A 128 -14.77 9.71 9.43
C LEU A 128 -14.84 8.30 8.81
N PHE A 129 -15.08 8.19 7.51
CA PHE A 129 -15.12 6.92 6.80
C PHE A 129 -13.71 6.28 6.72
N ALA A 130 -12.70 7.08 6.43
CA ALA A 130 -11.31 6.62 6.39
C ALA A 130 -10.84 6.08 7.75
N ALA A 131 -11.24 6.72 8.86
CA ALA A 131 -10.92 6.27 10.21
C ALA A 131 -11.55 4.91 10.54
N GLU A 132 -12.81 4.67 10.16
CA GLU A 132 -13.47 3.37 10.34
C GLU A 132 -12.80 2.28 9.47
N MET A 133 -12.39 2.61 8.25
CA MET A 133 -11.67 1.71 7.36
C MET A 133 -10.30 1.29 7.93
N GLU A 134 -9.51 2.24 8.43
CA GLU A 134 -8.21 1.94 9.05
C GLU A 134 -8.37 1.07 10.31
N LYS A 135 -9.39 1.34 11.12
CA LYS A 135 -9.69 0.54 12.31
C LYS A 135 -10.08 -0.89 11.97
N HIS A 136 -10.88 -1.09 10.91
CA HIS A 136 -11.37 -2.41 10.52
C HIS A 136 -10.34 -3.22 9.72
N PHE A 137 -9.54 -2.54 8.88
CA PHE A 137 -8.52 -3.15 8.02
C PHE A 137 -7.10 -2.63 8.34
N PRO A 138 -6.60 -2.78 9.58
CA PRO A 138 -5.34 -2.15 10.01
C PRO A 138 -4.11 -2.70 9.27
N TYR A 139 -4.24 -3.87 8.63
CA TYR A 139 -3.16 -4.51 7.90
C TYR A 139 -3.13 -4.18 6.41
N LEU A 140 -4.20 -3.62 5.82
CA LEU A 140 -4.23 -3.33 4.40
C LEU A 140 -3.36 -2.10 4.05
N PRO A 141 -2.85 -1.99 2.82
CA PRO A 141 -2.38 -0.73 2.29
C PRO A 141 -3.57 0.21 2.07
N ILE A 142 -3.56 1.36 2.74
CA ILE A 142 -4.55 2.43 2.59
C ILE A 142 -3.77 3.68 2.18
N GLU A 143 -4.14 4.31 1.07
CA GLU A 143 -3.41 5.49 0.57
C GLU A 143 -4.31 6.47 -0.18
N GLU A 144 -3.86 7.72 -0.34
CA GLU A 144 -4.56 8.76 -1.09
C GLU A 144 -4.07 8.87 -2.53
N GLU A 145 -4.98 9.20 -3.46
CA GLU A 145 -4.68 9.36 -4.88
C GLU A 145 -3.52 10.33 -5.13
N GLY A 146 -3.50 11.46 -4.42
CA GLY A 146 -2.50 12.50 -4.58
C GLY A 146 -1.14 12.11 -4.00
N ARG A 147 -1.09 11.11 -3.12
CA ARG A 147 0.16 10.59 -2.55
C ARG A 147 0.76 9.49 -3.40
N LEU A 148 -0.07 8.75 -4.12
CA LEU A 148 0.37 7.78 -5.10
C LEU A 148 1.06 8.43 -6.33
N THR A 149 1.06 9.75 -6.49
CA THR A 149 1.94 10.43 -7.47
C THR A 149 3.41 10.34 -7.08
N ASN A 150 3.72 10.17 -5.79
CA ASN A 150 5.08 9.95 -5.33
C ASN A 150 5.50 8.50 -5.57
N LEU A 151 6.57 8.30 -6.34
CA LEU A 151 7.06 6.96 -6.73
C LEU A 151 7.33 6.04 -5.53
N ILE A 152 7.99 6.55 -4.48
CA ILE A 152 8.37 5.75 -3.31
C ILE A 152 7.11 5.25 -2.58
N ILE A 153 6.11 6.12 -2.41
CA ILE A 153 4.83 5.77 -1.78
C ILE A 153 4.07 4.76 -2.65
N ARG A 154 4.01 5.01 -3.97
CA ARG A 154 3.36 4.13 -4.95
C ARG A 154 3.95 2.73 -4.96
N GLU A 155 5.27 2.61 -5.05
CA GLU A 155 5.98 1.34 -5.02
C GLU A 155 5.72 0.57 -3.73
N HIS A 156 5.75 1.27 -2.59
CA HIS A 156 5.48 0.66 -1.30
C HIS A 156 4.03 0.16 -1.19
N PHE A 157 3.06 0.96 -1.63
CA PHE A 157 1.65 0.60 -1.67
C PHE A 157 1.45 -0.68 -2.49
N PHE A 158 1.95 -0.73 -3.73
CA PHE A 158 1.79 -1.91 -4.59
C PHE A 158 2.59 -3.12 -4.10
N THR A 159 3.78 -2.92 -3.55
CA THR A 159 4.55 -4.02 -2.94
C THR A 159 3.77 -4.68 -1.80
N LYS A 160 3.18 -3.87 -0.90
CA LYS A 160 2.36 -4.38 0.21
C LYS A 160 1.08 -5.06 -0.31
N LEU A 161 0.40 -4.45 -1.29
CA LEU A 161 -0.80 -4.99 -1.93
C LEU A 161 -0.55 -6.39 -2.51
N TYR A 162 0.48 -6.53 -3.35
CA TYR A 162 0.79 -7.80 -4.01
C TYR A 162 1.34 -8.85 -3.06
N ALA A 163 2.08 -8.45 -2.01
CA ALA A 163 2.48 -9.39 -0.95
C ALA A 163 1.26 -9.98 -0.24
N ILE A 164 0.29 -9.15 0.17
CA ILE A 164 -0.96 -9.62 0.81
C ILE A 164 -1.78 -10.49 -0.13
N PHE A 165 -2.01 -10.03 -1.36
CA PHE A 165 -2.78 -10.77 -2.36
C PHE A 165 -2.17 -12.14 -2.67
N ASN A 166 -0.86 -12.19 -2.93
CA ASN A 166 -0.17 -13.45 -3.24
C ASN A 166 -0.11 -14.38 -2.02
N PHE A 167 0.03 -13.84 -0.81
CA PHE A 167 -0.07 -14.63 0.41
C PHE A 167 -1.46 -15.27 0.55
N LYS A 168 -2.55 -14.49 0.45
CA LYS A 168 -3.93 -15.00 0.55
C LYS A 168 -4.19 -16.11 -0.48
N LYS A 169 -3.81 -15.87 -1.74
CA LYS A 169 -3.93 -16.86 -2.82
C LYS A 169 -3.18 -18.15 -2.50
N MET A 170 -1.96 -18.04 -1.96
CA MET A 170 -1.17 -19.20 -1.59
C MET A 170 -1.79 -19.93 -0.37
N ALA A 171 -2.25 -19.19 0.64
CA ALA A 171 -2.80 -19.72 1.88
C ALA A 171 -4.05 -20.60 1.68
N GLN A 172 -4.81 -20.38 0.60
CA GLN A 172 -5.94 -21.25 0.21
C GLN A 172 -5.53 -22.73 0.02
N ASN A 173 -4.26 -23.01 -0.30
CA ASN A 173 -3.75 -24.37 -0.44
C ASN A 173 -3.56 -25.09 0.91
N LYS A 174 -3.61 -24.36 2.04
CA LYS A 174 -3.39 -24.87 3.40
C LYS A 174 -2.16 -25.79 3.48
N SER A 175 -1.02 -25.29 2.97
CA SER A 175 0.20 -26.09 2.82
C SER A 175 1.44 -25.34 3.32
N ILE A 176 2.16 -25.96 4.27
CA ILE A 176 3.44 -25.46 4.76
C ILE A 176 4.50 -25.40 3.65
N LYS A 177 4.48 -26.36 2.72
CA LYS A 177 5.38 -26.35 1.55
C LYS A 177 5.17 -25.09 0.70
N LYS A 178 3.90 -24.77 0.40
CA LYS A 178 3.58 -23.56 -0.37
C LYS A 178 3.95 -22.28 0.38
N LEU A 179 3.82 -22.27 1.71
CA LEU A 179 4.28 -21.16 2.54
C LEU A 179 5.81 -21.00 2.49
N ALA A 180 6.55 -22.12 2.53
CA ALA A 180 8.00 -22.10 2.40
C ALA A 180 8.45 -21.57 1.03
N ASP A 181 7.80 -22.01 -0.05
CA ASP A 181 8.05 -21.50 -1.41
C ASP A 181 7.79 -19.98 -1.50
N TYR A 182 6.67 -19.53 -0.92
CA TYR A 182 6.31 -18.11 -0.86
C TYR A 182 7.35 -17.29 -0.07
N HIS A 183 7.77 -17.77 1.10
CA HIS A 183 8.79 -17.10 1.90
C HIS A 183 10.15 -17.06 1.19
N ALA A 184 10.54 -18.15 0.53
CA ALA A 184 11.79 -18.23 -0.22
C ALA A 184 11.83 -17.20 -1.37
N LYS A 185 10.73 -17.04 -2.12
CA LYS A 185 10.60 -16.03 -3.18
C LYS A 185 10.68 -14.59 -2.66
N ASN A 186 10.24 -14.34 -1.42
CA ASN A 186 10.22 -13.01 -0.82
C ASN A 186 11.43 -12.71 0.08
N LYS A 187 12.40 -13.63 0.22
CA LYS A 187 13.48 -13.55 1.21
C LYS A 187 14.24 -12.22 1.15
N TYR A 188 14.69 -11.79 -0.03
CA TYR A 188 15.46 -10.56 -0.15
C TYR A 188 14.60 -9.30 -0.06
N LEU A 189 13.35 -9.34 -0.55
CA LEU A 189 12.42 -8.25 -0.36
C LEU A 189 12.18 -8.02 1.14
N TYR A 190 11.91 -9.08 1.89
CA TYR A 190 11.71 -9.00 3.34
C TYR A 190 12.96 -8.56 4.08
N PHE A 191 14.13 -8.97 3.60
CA PHE A 191 15.39 -8.50 4.16
C PHE A 191 15.59 -6.99 3.92
N ALA A 192 15.22 -6.48 2.75
CA ALA A 192 15.27 -5.04 2.46
C ALA A 192 14.30 -4.23 3.34
N TYR A 193 13.19 -4.81 3.78
CA TYR A 193 12.30 -4.15 4.73
C TYR A 193 12.82 -4.26 6.17
N ASN A 194 13.01 -5.48 6.68
CA ASN A 194 13.43 -5.70 8.05
C ASN A 194 14.04 -7.09 8.26
N GLN A 195 15.34 -7.14 8.59
CA GLN A 195 16.07 -8.39 8.82
C GLN A 195 15.52 -9.20 10.01
N THR A 196 15.17 -8.53 11.11
CA THR A 196 14.68 -9.18 12.33
C THR A 196 13.33 -9.87 12.07
N LEU A 197 12.38 -9.16 11.47
CA LEU A 197 11.08 -9.73 11.09
C LEU A 197 11.23 -10.81 10.02
N LYS A 198 12.13 -10.63 9.04
CA LYS A 198 12.44 -11.66 8.04
C LYS A 198 12.92 -12.96 8.70
N ASN A 199 13.78 -12.88 9.72
CA ASN A 199 14.23 -14.06 10.46
C ASN A 199 13.10 -14.70 11.28
N LYS A 200 12.27 -13.89 11.94
CA LYS A 200 11.08 -14.36 12.66
C LYS A 200 10.12 -15.12 11.74
N LEU A 201 9.82 -14.56 10.56
CA LEU A 201 9.00 -15.22 9.54
C LEU A 201 9.60 -16.56 9.09
N GLY A 202 10.93 -16.64 8.94
CA GLY A 202 11.61 -17.90 8.62
C GLY A 202 11.45 -18.96 9.71
N SER A 203 11.48 -18.56 10.99
CA SER A 203 11.23 -19.48 12.12
C SER A 203 9.79 -20.01 12.12
N ILE A 204 8.81 -19.15 11.82
CA ILE A 204 7.40 -19.56 11.69
C ILE A 204 7.24 -20.60 10.58
N VAL A 205 7.90 -20.40 9.42
CA VAL A 205 7.88 -21.35 8.29
C VAL A 205 8.48 -22.70 8.68
N ALA A 206 9.53 -22.71 9.50
CA ALA A 206 10.18 -23.95 9.93
C ALA A 206 9.27 -24.82 10.81
N ASN A 207 8.28 -24.20 11.48
CA ASN A 207 7.24 -24.87 12.26
C ASN A 207 7.78 -25.94 13.22
N HIS A 208 8.84 -25.62 13.98
CA HIS A 208 9.49 -26.58 14.90
C HIS A 208 8.54 -27.15 15.95
N GLU A 209 7.55 -26.35 16.37
CA GLU A 209 6.50 -26.73 17.33
C GLU A 209 5.40 -27.61 16.72
N LYS A 210 5.44 -27.89 15.41
CA LYS A 210 4.46 -28.71 14.68
C LYS A 210 3.01 -28.24 14.86
N LEU A 211 2.81 -26.92 14.86
CA LEU A 211 1.49 -26.31 14.93
C LEU A 211 0.65 -26.68 13.71
N GLU A 212 -0.68 -26.61 13.88
CA GLU A 212 -1.63 -26.78 12.78
C GLU A 212 -1.38 -25.74 11.67
N THR A 213 -1.56 -26.13 10.41
CA THR A 213 -1.20 -25.28 9.27
C THR A 213 -1.93 -23.94 9.27
N ASN A 214 -3.20 -23.89 9.67
CA ASN A 214 -3.95 -22.62 9.74
C ASN A 214 -3.34 -21.67 10.78
N ILE A 215 -2.94 -22.19 11.95
CA ILE A 215 -2.28 -21.41 13.00
C ILE A 215 -0.94 -20.84 12.49
N VAL A 216 -0.17 -21.64 11.76
CA VAL A 216 1.10 -21.18 11.16
C VAL A 216 0.86 -20.07 10.13
N LEU A 217 -0.16 -20.23 9.27
CA LEU A 217 -0.52 -19.24 8.27
C LEU A 217 -0.95 -17.91 8.92
N ASP A 218 -1.78 -17.96 9.96
CA ASP A 218 -2.24 -16.78 10.68
C ASP A 218 -1.07 -16.07 11.39
N ASN A 219 -0.22 -16.83 12.08
CA ASN A 219 0.98 -16.30 12.73
C ASN A 219 1.93 -15.65 11.71
N TYR A 220 2.13 -16.30 10.55
CA TYR A 220 2.96 -15.75 9.50
C TYR A 220 2.37 -14.46 8.94
N PHE A 221 1.07 -14.43 8.64
CA PHE A 221 0.39 -13.25 8.10
C PHE A 221 0.52 -12.05 9.05
N ASN A 222 0.24 -12.27 10.34
CA ASN A 222 0.31 -11.24 11.37
C ASN A 222 1.71 -10.62 11.52
N GLU A 223 2.78 -11.40 11.31
CA GLU A 223 4.15 -10.87 11.30
C GLU A 223 4.54 -10.26 9.95
N MET A 224 4.03 -10.81 8.85
CA MET A 224 4.31 -10.31 7.50
C MET A 224 3.75 -8.90 7.31
N VAL A 225 2.54 -8.62 7.80
CA VAL A 225 1.94 -7.29 7.63
C VAL A 225 2.70 -6.20 8.41
N LYS A 226 3.32 -6.56 9.54
CA LYS A 226 4.20 -5.66 10.32
C LYS A 226 5.47 -5.28 9.57
N LEU A 227 5.97 -6.18 8.72
CA LEU A 227 7.15 -5.93 7.89
C LEU A 227 6.92 -4.73 6.95
N PHE A 228 5.68 -4.55 6.47
CA PHE A 228 5.29 -3.47 5.57
C PHE A 228 4.73 -2.22 6.29
N SER A 229 4.84 -2.13 7.62
CA SER A 229 4.38 -0.94 8.35
C SER A 229 5.24 0.31 8.09
N ASN A 230 6.48 0.12 7.64
CA ASN A 230 7.41 1.22 7.35
C ASN A 230 8.06 1.03 5.98
N LEU A 231 8.50 2.13 5.39
CA LEU A 231 9.33 2.10 4.20
C LEU A 231 10.70 1.45 4.50
N PRO A 232 11.23 0.63 3.59
CA PRO A 232 12.58 0.10 3.69
C PRO A 232 13.61 1.23 3.62
N SER A 233 14.65 1.16 4.45
CA SER A 233 15.75 2.12 4.39
C SER A 233 16.69 1.82 3.21
N LYS A 234 17.37 2.85 2.69
CA LYS A 234 18.43 2.68 1.68
C LYS A 234 19.50 1.66 2.13
N LYS A 235 19.88 1.71 3.41
CA LYS A 235 20.84 0.78 4.02
C LYS A 235 20.37 -0.67 3.90
N ASN A 236 19.11 -0.95 4.19
CA ASN A 236 18.59 -2.32 4.12
C ASN A 236 18.53 -2.83 2.67
N TYR A 237 18.15 -1.99 1.71
CA TYR A 237 18.25 -2.35 0.29
C TYR A 237 19.69 -2.67 -0.14
N ILE A 238 20.65 -1.83 0.25
CA ILE A 238 22.08 -2.08 -0.03
C ILE A 238 22.51 -3.42 0.56
N ASN A 239 22.13 -3.71 1.81
CA ASN A 239 22.45 -5.00 2.44
C ASN A 239 21.83 -6.17 1.65
N ALA A 240 20.55 -6.09 1.29
CA ALA A 240 19.89 -7.14 0.50
C ALA A 240 20.60 -7.34 -0.86
N TYR A 241 20.96 -6.26 -1.54
CA TYR A 241 21.68 -6.28 -2.81
C TYR A 241 23.11 -6.80 -2.69
N GLN A 242 23.83 -6.51 -1.61
CA GLN A 242 25.14 -7.10 -1.35
C GLN A 242 25.05 -8.62 -1.17
N HIS A 243 24.02 -9.11 -0.48
CA HIS A 243 23.79 -10.55 -0.34
C HIS A 243 23.46 -11.21 -1.68
N ILE A 244 22.68 -10.56 -2.54
CA ILE A 244 22.40 -11.04 -3.90
C ILE A 244 23.68 -11.05 -4.74
N PHE A 245 24.46 -9.96 -4.70
CA PHE A 245 25.74 -9.84 -5.40
C PHE A 245 26.71 -10.97 -5.01
N GLY A 246 26.68 -11.41 -3.76
CA GLY A 246 27.48 -12.52 -3.26
C GLY A 246 27.40 -13.80 -4.11
N TYR A 247 26.24 -14.09 -4.72
CA TYR A 247 26.00 -15.29 -5.52
C TYR A 247 26.88 -15.38 -6.77
N PHE A 248 27.25 -14.24 -7.36
CA PHE A 248 28.04 -14.19 -8.58
C PHE A 248 29.31 -13.34 -8.47
N SER A 249 29.61 -12.84 -7.27
CA SER A 249 30.77 -11.99 -6.99
C SER A 249 32.13 -12.61 -7.38
N LYS A 250 32.20 -13.95 -7.49
CA LYS A 250 33.40 -14.68 -7.93
C LYS A 250 33.51 -14.84 -9.45
N PHE A 251 32.42 -14.63 -10.19
CA PHE A 251 32.37 -14.81 -11.64
C PHE A 251 32.52 -13.50 -12.41
N VAL A 252 32.36 -12.35 -11.75
CA VAL A 252 32.49 -11.02 -12.35
C VAL A 252 33.94 -10.53 -12.35
N SER A 253 34.30 -9.72 -13.35
CA SER A 253 35.61 -9.07 -13.42
C SER A 253 35.82 -8.07 -12.29
N LYS A 254 37.07 -7.64 -12.09
CA LYS A 254 37.40 -6.60 -11.10
C LYS A 254 36.70 -5.28 -11.42
N GLU A 255 36.64 -4.91 -12.69
CA GLU A 255 36.01 -3.69 -13.21
C GLU A 255 34.48 -3.75 -13.01
N GLU A 256 33.85 -4.87 -13.35
CA GLU A 256 32.42 -5.11 -13.13
C GLU A 256 32.06 -4.99 -11.64
N LYS A 257 32.87 -5.61 -10.76
CA LYS A 257 32.69 -5.54 -9.30
C LYS A 257 32.79 -4.11 -8.78
N VAL A 258 33.79 -3.35 -9.22
CA VAL A 258 33.94 -1.93 -8.84
C VAL A 258 32.72 -1.12 -9.28
N PHE A 259 32.25 -1.31 -10.52
CA PHE A 259 31.08 -0.61 -11.03
C PHE A 259 29.81 -0.91 -10.23
N ILE A 260 29.53 -2.18 -9.91
CA ILE A 260 28.36 -2.57 -9.10
C ILE A 260 28.40 -1.92 -7.72
N LEU A 261 29.56 -1.93 -7.05
CA LEU A 261 29.72 -1.28 -5.74
C LEU A 261 29.56 0.24 -5.83
N GLN A 262 30.04 0.87 -6.89
CA GLN A 262 29.82 2.31 -7.13
C GLN A 262 28.34 2.65 -7.32
N LEU A 263 27.54 1.78 -7.96
CA LEU A 263 26.09 1.97 -8.05
C LEU A 263 25.43 1.94 -6.66
N MET A 264 25.85 1.00 -5.79
CA MET A 264 25.34 0.95 -4.40
C MET A 264 25.65 2.23 -3.62
N GLU A 265 26.85 2.78 -3.78
CA GLU A 265 27.22 4.06 -3.15
C GLU A 265 26.48 5.25 -3.75
N LYS A 266 26.27 5.30 -5.08
CA LYS A 266 25.41 6.32 -5.71
C LYS A 266 23.97 6.27 -5.17
N TYR A 267 23.42 5.08 -4.94
CA TYR A 267 22.09 4.93 -4.34
C TYR A 267 22.08 5.37 -2.88
N ARG A 268 23.10 5.02 -2.10
CA ARG A 268 23.30 5.50 -0.72
C ARG A 268 23.22 7.03 -0.67
N ASP A 269 23.93 7.69 -1.57
CA ASP A 269 23.96 9.15 -1.73
C ASP A 269 22.68 9.74 -2.32
N GLY A 270 21.74 8.92 -2.82
CA GLY A 270 20.51 9.39 -3.46
C GLY A 270 20.67 9.93 -4.88
N LYS A 271 21.77 9.58 -5.55
CA LYS A 271 22.07 9.99 -6.93
C LYS A 271 21.37 9.13 -7.99
N ILE A 272 20.91 7.93 -7.61
CA ILE A 272 20.16 7.00 -8.46
C ILE A 272 19.05 6.32 -7.66
N ASP A 273 18.09 5.69 -8.34
CA ASP A 273 17.09 4.82 -7.72
C ASP A 273 17.60 3.37 -7.55
N LYS A 274 16.99 2.62 -6.63
CA LYS A 274 17.30 1.21 -6.37
C LYS A 274 17.09 0.30 -7.59
N SER A 275 16.20 0.66 -8.53
CA SER A 275 15.90 -0.10 -9.75
C SER A 275 17.12 -0.23 -10.66
N ALA A 276 18.02 0.76 -10.68
CA ALA A 276 19.27 0.69 -11.44
C ALA A 276 20.17 -0.45 -10.93
N ILE A 277 20.25 -0.63 -9.61
CA ILE A 277 21.00 -1.73 -9.00
C ILE A 277 20.27 -3.05 -9.25
N ALA A 278 18.95 -3.09 -9.02
CA ALA A 278 18.13 -4.29 -9.24
C ALA A 278 18.27 -4.84 -10.66
N SER A 279 18.26 -3.96 -11.67
CA SER A 279 18.40 -4.34 -13.08
C SER A 279 19.74 -5.00 -13.37
N ILE A 280 20.85 -4.41 -12.88
CA ILE A 280 22.19 -4.98 -13.05
C ILE A 280 22.30 -6.34 -12.34
N LEU A 281 21.78 -6.46 -11.12
CA LEU A 281 21.76 -7.73 -10.40
C LEU A 281 20.90 -8.79 -11.12
N LYS A 282 19.77 -8.41 -11.73
CA LYS A 282 18.91 -9.29 -12.54
C LYS A 282 19.67 -9.78 -13.78
N VAL A 283 20.38 -8.89 -14.50
CA VAL A 283 21.21 -9.24 -15.67
C VAL A 283 22.27 -10.29 -15.31
N TYR A 284 23.01 -10.12 -14.22
CA TYR A 284 24.01 -11.12 -13.81
C TYR A 284 23.37 -12.43 -13.33
N SER A 285 22.19 -12.35 -12.70
CA SER A 285 21.44 -13.56 -12.33
C SER A 285 21.02 -14.36 -13.57
N ILE A 286 20.67 -13.69 -14.68
CA ILE A 286 20.39 -14.32 -15.98
C ILE A 286 21.68 -14.88 -16.59
N LYS A 287 22.74 -14.06 -16.69
CA LYS A 287 24.03 -14.43 -17.30
C LYS A 287 24.62 -15.71 -16.70
N TYR A 288 24.49 -15.89 -15.39
CA TYR A 288 25.02 -17.05 -14.66
C TYR A 288 23.96 -18.09 -14.31
N ASN A 289 22.75 -18.00 -14.89
CA ASN A 289 21.64 -18.93 -14.70
C ASN A 289 21.33 -19.25 -13.21
N ILE A 290 21.24 -18.22 -12.38
CA ILE A 290 20.99 -18.35 -10.95
C ILE A 290 19.48 -18.35 -10.70
N GLU A 291 18.82 -19.49 -10.99
CA GLU A 291 17.36 -19.65 -10.94
C GLU A 291 16.74 -19.19 -9.62
N TYR A 292 17.41 -19.47 -8.50
CA TYR A 292 16.97 -19.05 -7.16
C TYR A 292 16.78 -17.52 -7.05
N LEU A 293 17.65 -16.74 -7.70
CA LEU A 293 17.57 -15.27 -7.72
C LEU A 293 16.51 -14.79 -8.71
N LEU A 294 16.38 -15.43 -9.87
CA LEU A 294 15.39 -15.05 -10.89
C LEU A 294 13.94 -15.12 -10.37
N GLY A 295 13.67 -16.00 -9.40
CA GLY A 295 12.37 -16.09 -8.74
C GLY A 295 12.13 -15.11 -7.58
N GLN A 296 13.08 -14.20 -7.27
CA GLN A 296 12.97 -13.30 -6.12
C GLN A 296 12.12 -12.06 -6.45
N THR A 297 11.15 -11.78 -5.57
CA THR A 297 10.23 -10.64 -5.73
C THR A 297 10.89 -9.28 -5.50
N ILE A 298 12.12 -9.22 -4.98
CA ILE A 298 12.85 -7.94 -4.85
C ILE A 298 13.11 -7.28 -6.21
N PHE A 299 13.21 -8.06 -7.28
CA PHE A 299 13.41 -7.54 -8.63
C PHE A 299 12.12 -7.01 -9.25
N GLU A 300 10.98 -7.59 -8.86
CA GLU A 300 9.67 -7.31 -9.45
C GLU A 300 8.58 -7.65 -8.40
N PRO A 301 8.35 -6.76 -7.42
CA PRO A 301 7.45 -7.05 -6.29
C PRO A 301 5.96 -6.97 -6.67
N PHE A 302 5.67 -6.35 -7.82
CA PHE A 302 4.36 -6.18 -8.41
C PHE A 302 4.53 -5.98 -9.94
N PRO A 303 3.47 -6.09 -10.76
CA PRO A 303 3.55 -5.97 -12.21
C PRO A 303 4.15 -4.63 -12.67
N GLU A 304 5.06 -4.68 -13.65
CA GLU A 304 5.79 -3.52 -14.15
C GLU A 304 4.87 -2.43 -14.72
N GLU A 305 3.71 -2.79 -15.26
CA GLU A 305 2.73 -1.87 -15.86
C GLU A 305 2.18 -0.84 -14.84
N LEU A 306 2.30 -1.13 -13.54
CA LEU A 306 1.92 -0.22 -12.46
C LEU A 306 2.97 0.87 -12.20
N LEU A 307 4.15 0.77 -12.81
CA LEU A 307 5.20 1.78 -12.78
C LEU A 307 5.12 2.70 -13.99
N SER A 308 5.22 3.99 -13.72
CA SER A 308 5.38 5.02 -14.76
C SER A 308 6.15 6.18 -14.18
N LEU A 309 7.34 6.43 -14.73
CA LEU A 309 8.20 7.55 -14.33
C LEU A 309 7.57 8.91 -14.70
N ASN A 310 6.66 8.95 -15.68
CA ASN A 310 6.00 10.17 -16.15
C ASN A 310 5.10 10.86 -15.10
N ASP A 311 4.79 10.16 -14.01
CA ASP A 311 3.89 10.66 -12.96
C ASP A 311 4.66 11.08 -11.69
N SER A 312 5.98 10.88 -11.67
CA SER A 312 6.81 11.08 -10.48
C SER A 312 7.30 12.53 -10.41
N GLY A 313 6.88 13.28 -9.38
CA GLY A 313 7.37 14.64 -9.14
C GLY A 313 6.60 15.74 -9.87
N LYS A 314 5.41 15.45 -10.42
CA LYS A 314 4.44 16.51 -10.74
C LYS A 314 3.91 17.09 -9.42
N LEU A 315 4.57 18.16 -8.97
CA LEU A 315 4.07 19.09 -7.95
C LEU A 315 2.90 19.90 -8.52
#